data_AF-A0A1Y3U4W3-F1
#
_entry.id   AF-A0A1Y3U4W3-F1
#
_cell.length_a   1.000
_cell.length_b   1.000
_cell.length_c   1.000
_cell.angle_alpha   90.00
_cell.angle_beta   90.00
_cell.angle_gamma   90.00
#
_symmetry.space_group_name_H-M   'P 1'
#
loop_
_entity.id
_entity.type
_entity.pdbx_description
1 polymer ?
#
loop_
_entity_poly.entity_id
_entity_poly.type
_entity_poly.pdbx_seq_one_letter_code
_entity_poly.pdbx_strand_id
1 'polypeptide(L)'
;MNERIAQRLAELRRAKGYSQEALARELGLSRQAVSKWERVESSPEMENLIALARLYGVSLDDLLRLEDDARDDVEDEHTGCVREQEAETSWQIEKDRATAKASSAAVEVRAADREAATRSTEAAARASDAAANAARADAQVNDGPASSKDHTRRVAGPWSSFPYGWLTVLLFFVFGYLSRWSTAWLIFLAIPLYRWVAGILDEEYFRRQSARDVSSDDVARSAERDDATYNTEHTDVAPDGLEATPQNEERECRV
;
A
#
# COMPACT_ATOMS: atom_id res chain seq x y z
N MET A 1 51.54 11.16 -37.14
CA MET A 1 50.19 11.61 -37.54
C MET A 1 49.41 10.37 -37.91
N ASN A 2 48.13 10.27 -37.55
CA ASN A 2 47.30 9.13 -37.98
C ASN A 2 46.82 9.36 -39.41
N GLU A 3 46.75 8.30 -40.22
CA GLU A 3 46.35 8.37 -41.64
C GLU A 3 44.94 8.96 -41.82
N ARG A 4 44.01 8.63 -40.92
CA ARG A 4 42.65 9.18 -40.91
C ARG A 4 42.60 10.70 -40.73
N ILE A 5 43.45 11.26 -39.86
CA ILE A 5 43.51 12.71 -39.61
C ILE A 5 44.06 13.43 -40.85
N ALA A 6 45.04 12.83 -41.52
CA ALA A 6 45.58 13.36 -42.77
C ALA A 6 44.52 13.39 -43.89
N GLN A 7 43.71 12.34 -44.01
CA GLN A 7 42.60 12.27 -44.96
C GLN A 7 41.53 13.31 -44.64
N ARG A 8 41.14 13.44 -43.36
CA ARG A 8 40.17 14.43 -42.90
C ARG A 8 40.64 15.87 -43.18
N LEU A 9 41.92 16.15 -42.98
CA LEU A 9 42.51 17.45 -43.30
C LEU A 9 42.41 17.75 -44.80
N ALA A 10 42.67 16.77 -45.66
CA ALA A 10 42.53 16.92 -47.11
C ALA A 10 41.06 17.11 -47.53
N GLU A 11 40.11 16.43 -46.87
CA GLU A 11 38.67 16.60 -47.08
C GLU A 11 38.20 18.01 -46.71
N LEU A 12 38.53 18.49 -45.51
CA LEU A 12 38.17 19.84 -45.05
C LEU A 12 38.75 20.92 -45.97
N ARG A 13 40.00 20.73 -46.42
CA ARG A 13 40.63 21.63 -47.40
C ARG A 13 39.83 21.68 -48.71
N ARG A 14 39.42 20.52 -49.23
CA ARG A 14 38.63 20.43 -50.48
C ARG A 14 37.23 20.98 -50.30
N ALA A 15 36.58 20.74 -49.17
CA ALA A 15 35.25 21.24 -48.85
C ALA A 15 35.20 22.78 -48.83
N LYS A 16 36.26 23.42 -48.35
CA LYS A 16 36.41 24.89 -48.38
C LYS A 16 37.00 25.42 -49.69
N GLY A 17 37.33 24.55 -50.66
CA GLY A 17 37.84 24.94 -51.97
C GLY A 17 39.31 25.41 -52.00
N TYR A 18 40.10 25.13 -50.97
CA TYR A 18 41.50 25.58 -50.92
C TYR A 18 42.44 24.65 -51.69
N SER A 19 43.41 25.22 -52.43
CA SER A 19 44.58 24.47 -52.88
C SER A 19 45.59 24.30 -51.74
N GLN A 20 46.51 23.33 -51.83
CA GLN A 20 47.57 23.17 -50.81
C GLN A 20 48.41 24.45 -50.64
N GLU A 21 48.63 25.19 -51.73
CA GLU A 21 49.34 26.47 -51.72
C GLU A 21 48.51 27.61 -51.10
N ALA A 22 47.19 27.62 -51.34
CA ALA A 22 46.30 28.59 -50.71
C ALA A 22 46.23 28.36 -49.19
N LEU A 23 46.06 27.11 -48.76
CA LEU A 23 46.04 26.75 -47.34
C LEU A 23 47.37 27.09 -46.66
N ALA A 24 48.49 26.78 -47.31
CA ALA A 24 49.81 27.11 -46.79
C ALA A 24 50.00 28.64 -46.64
N ARG A 25 49.52 29.43 -47.60
CA ARG A 25 49.57 30.90 -47.49
C ARG A 25 48.72 31.43 -46.33
N GLU A 26 47.52 30.89 -46.12
CA GLU A 26 46.66 31.36 -45.02
C GLU A 26 47.19 31.00 -43.63
N LEU A 27 47.90 29.88 -43.52
CA LEU A 27 48.52 29.46 -42.27
C LEU A 27 49.92 30.03 -42.07
N GLY A 28 50.47 30.75 -43.06
CA GLY A 28 51.85 31.26 -43.02
C GLY A 28 52.92 30.15 -43.11
N LEU A 29 52.60 29.03 -43.76
CA LEU A 29 53.43 27.83 -43.85
C LEU A 29 53.93 27.57 -45.27
N SER A 30 54.86 26.63 -45.41
CA SER A 30 55.28 26.13 -46.73
C SER A 30 54.26 25.12 -47.28
N ARG A 31 54.05 25.13 -48.61
CA ARG A 31 53.28 24.10 -49.33
C ARG A 31 53.73 22.67 -49.00
N GLN A 32 55.04 22.50 -48.78
CA GLN A 32 55.63 21.21 -48.44
C GLN A 32 55.16 20.70 -47.07
N ALA A 33 54.96 21.57 -46.08
CA ALA A 33 54.45 21.18 -44.77
C ALA A 33 53.04 20.58 -44.88
N VAL A 34 52.13 21.28 -45.57
CA VAL A 34 50.76 20.79 -45.84
C VAL A 34 50.78 19.46 -46.59
N SER A 35 51.64 19.33 -47.61
CA SER A 35 51.76 18.09 -48.39
C SER A 35 52.28 16.91 -47.55
N LYS A 36 53.17 17.15 -46.58
CA LYS A 36 53.66 16.11 -45.67
C LYS A 36 52.58 15.67 -44.69
N TRP A 37 51.78 16.61 -44.19
CA TRP A 37 50.66 16.30 -43.30
C TRP A 37 49.58 15.46 -43.99
N GLU A 38 49.18 15.84 -45.21
CA GLU A 38 48.19 15.09 -46.00
C GLU A 38 48.68 13.69 -46.43
N ARG A 39 50.00 13.45 -46.45
CA ARG A 39 50.62 12.17 -46.78
C ARG A 39 51.11 11.39 -45.55
N VAL A 40 50.74 11.82 -44.33
CA VAL A 40 51.11 11.16 -43.07
C VAL A 40 52.62 11.13 -42.80
N GLU A 41 53.42 11.88 -43.56
CA GLU A 41 54.89 11.90 -43.44
C GLU A 41 55.36 12.72 -42.22
N SER A 42 54.54 13.67 -41.75
CA SER A 42 54.81 14.44 -40.54
C SER A 42 53.51 14.81 -39.83
N SER A 43 53.61 15.13 -38.53
CA SER A 43 52.50 15.66 -37.75
C SER A 43 52.56 17.19 -37.71
N PRO A 44 51.43 17.91 -37.80
CA PRO A 44 51.36 19.33 -37.51
C PRO A 44 51.61 19.57 -36.02
N GLU A 45 52.23 20.70 -35.71
CA GLU A 45 52.39 21.18 -34.33
C GLU A 45 51.06 21.69 -33.75
N MET A 46 50.97 21.80 -32.43
CA MET A 46 49.74 22.23 -31.74
C MET A 46 49.23 23.59 -32.24
N GLU A 47 50.13 24.56 -32.47
CA GLU A 47 49.76 25.88 -33.00
C GLU A 47 49.10 25.78 -34.38
N ASN A 48 49.62 24.91 -35.24
CA ASN A 48 49.09 24.66 -36.57
C ASN A 48 47.74 23.94 -36.52
N LEU A 49 47.56 23.01 -35.57
CA LEU A 49 46.27 22.35 -35.35
C LEU A 49 45.19 23.34 -34.89
N ILE A 50 45.53 24.24 -33.97
CA ILE A 50 44.60 25.30 -33.52
C ILE A 50 44.26 26.24 -34.68
N ALA A 51 45.25 26.62 -35.50
CA ALA A 51 45.02 27.47 -36.68
C ALA A 51 44.12 26.78 -37.71
N LEU A 52 44.32 25.49 -37.95
CA LEU A 52 43.47 24.67 -38.83
C LEU A 52 42.03 24.57 -38.31
N ALA A 53 41.85 24.29 -37.01
CA ALA A 53 40.54 24.22 -36.37
C ALA A 53 39.78 25.54 -36.53
N ARG A 54 40.44 26.68 -36.27
CA ARG A 54 39.87 28.02 -36.45
C ARG A 54 39.55 28.34 -37.91
N LEU A 55 40.43 27.96 -38.85
CA LEU A 55 40.23 28.21 -40.28
C LEU A 55 39.03 27.44 -40.82
N TYR A 56 38.83 26.21 -40.38
CA TYR A 56 37.72 25.37 -40.83
C TYR A 56 36.42 25.60 -40.05
N GLY A 57 36.51 26.21 -38.86
CA GLY A 57 35.37 26.42 -37.97
C GLY A 57 34.93 25.14 -37.26
N VAL A 58 35.87 24.22 -37.01
CA VAL A 58 35.63 22.95 -36.31
C VAL A 58 36.36 22.95 -34.98
N SER A 59 35.90 22.15 -34.00
CA SER A 59 36.64 22.03 -32.75
C SER A 59 37.95 21.26 -32.95
N LEU A 60 38.92 21.46 -32.05
CA LEU A 60 40.17 20.71 -32.11
C LEU A 60 39.93 19.21 -31.88
N ASP A 61 38.93 18.87 -31.06
CA ASP A 61 38.49 17.49 -30.84
C ASP A 61 37.95 16.89 -32.14
N ASP A 62 37.06 17.59 -32.85
CA ASP A 62 36.50 17.12 -34.13
C ASP A 62 37.57 16.94 -35.22
N LEU A 63 38.61 17.78 -35.20
CA LEU A 63 39.73 17.65 -36.13
C LEU A 63 40.57 16.40 -35.85
N LEU A 64 40.62 15.95 -34.59
CA LEU A 64 41.45 14.84 -34.11
C LEU A 64 40.65 13.55 -33.82
N ARG A 65 39.31 13.61 -33.83
CA ARG A 65 38.42 12.48 -33.58
C ARG A 65 38.71 11.35 -34.55
N LEU A 66 38.83 10.15 -33.99
CA LEU A 66 39.22 8.91 -34.66
C LEU A 66 38.02 8.01 -35.01
N GLU A 67 36.80 8.53 -34.89
CA GLU A 67 35.59 7.72 -34.76
C GLU A 67 35.29 6.88 -36.01
N ASP A 68 35.35 5.55 -35.82
CA ASP A 68 34.47 4.62 -36.50
C ASP A 68 33.05 4.92 -35.99
N ASP A 69 32.35 5.85 -36.61
CA ASP A 69 30.90 5.72 -36.74
C ASP A 69 30.40 6.50 -37.94
N ALA A 70 29.85 5.74 -38.88
CA ALA A 70 29.18 6.29 -40.03
C ALA A 70 27.88 6.95 -39.58
N ARG A 71 27.81 8.28 -39.77
CA ARG A 71 26.62 9.14 -39.78
C ARG A 71 25.98 9.37 -38.41
N ASP A 72 26.05 10.63 -37.97
CA ASP A 72 24.84 11.44 -37.92
C ASP A 72 25.20 12.91 -38.16
N ASP A 73 24.40 13.55 -39.00
CA ASP A 73 24.51 14.95 -39.37
C ASP A 73 23.76 15.81 -38.32
N VAL A 74 24.31 17.01 -38.06
CA VAL A 74 23.75 18.19 -37.34
C VAL A 74 23.82 18.05 -35.80
N GLU A 75 24.54 18.91 -35.05
CA GLU A 75 24.05 20.24 -34.65
C GLU A 75 25.16 21.15 -34.07
N ASP A 76 25.06 22.44 -34.42
CA ASP A 76 25.83 23.57 -33.90
C ASP A 76 25.85 23.65 -32.35
N GLU A 77 27.05 23.73 -31.78
CA GLU A 77 27.36 23.91 -30.35
C GLU A 77 26.90 25.26 -29.73
N HIS A 78 25.91 25.94 -30.29
CA HIS A 78 25.27 27.11 -29.65
C HIS A 78 23.77 26.93 -29.33
N THR A 79 23.17 25.77 -29.64
CA THR A 79 21.75 25.48 -29.32
C THR A 79 21.58 24.35 -28.27
N GLY A 80 22.63 23.61 -27.94
CA GLY A 80 22.58 22.47 -27.02
C GLY A 80 22.22 22.79 -25.56
N CYS A 81 22.58 23.98 -25.06
CA CYS A 81 22.26 24.38 -23.68
C CYS A 81 20.75 24.51 -23.40
N VAL A 82 19.92 24.76 -24.43
CA VAL A 82 18.47 24.98 -24.24
C VAL A 82 17.70 23.65 -24.32
N ARG A 83 18.07 22.75 -25.21
CA ARG A 83 17.30 21.52 -25.46
C ARG A 83 17.55 20.40 -24.44
N GLU A 84 18.77 20.33 -23.90
CA GLU A 84 19.13 19.34 -22.88
C GLU A 84 18.54 19.70 -21.51
N GLN A 85 18.48 21.00 -21.19
CA GLN A 85 17.74 21.51 -20.03
C GLN A 85 16.22 21.31 -20.18
N GLU A 86 15.67 21.38 -21.39
CA GLU A 86 14.24 21.09 -21.66
C GLU A 86 13.88 19.60 -21.56
N ALA A 87 14.79 18.70 -21.95
CA ALA A 87 14.57 17.25 -21.84
C ALA A 87 14.66 16.75 -20.38
N GLU A 88 15.63 17.27 -19.61
CA GLU A 88 15.74 16.97 -18.18
C GLU A 88 14.57 17.57 -17.38
N THR A 89 14.17 18.81 -17.68
CA THR A 89 12.98 19.41 -17.04
C THR A 89 11.69 18.69 -17.43
N SER A 90 11.56 18.17 -18.65
CA SER A 90 10.40 17.36 -19.07
C SER A 90 10.29 16.05 -18.29
N TRP A 91 11.40 15.33 -18.09
CA TRP A 91 11.42 14.12 -17.25
C TRP A 91 11.10 14.43 -15.78
N GLN A 92 11.62 15.54 -15.25
CA GLN A 92 11.33 15.98 -13.89
C GLN A 92 9.85 16.37 -13.73
N ILE A 93 9.28 17.14 -14.67
CA ILE A 93 7.88 17.57 -14.67
C ILE A 93 6.92 16.37 -14.80
N GLU A 94 7.23 15.40 -15.65
CA GLU A 94 6.43 14.18 -15.82
C GLU A 94 6.43 13.34 -14.53
N LYS A 95 7.59 13.21 -13.89
CA LYS A 95 7.74 12.49 -12.61
C LYS A 95 7.06 13.21 -11.45
N ASP A 96 7.16 14.53 -11.38
CA ASP A 96 6.49 15.35 -10.37
C ASP A 96 4.97 15.36 -10.59
N ARG A 97 4.51 15.33 -11.85
CA ARG A 97 3.09 15.17 -12.18
C ARG A 97 2.57 13.78 -11.85
N ALA A 98 3.37 12.73 -12.06
CA ALA A 98 3.02 11.36 -11.70
C ALA A 98 2.95 11.20 -10.17
N THR A 99 3.87 11.80 -9.42
CA THR A 99 3.86 11.79 -7.95
C THR A 99 2.77 12.69 -7.37
N ALA A 100 2.45 13.83 -8.00
CA ALA A 100 1.30 14.66 -7.68
C ALA A 100 -0.03 13.92 -7.94
N LYS A 101 -0.15 13.19 -9.05
CA LYS A 101 -1.33 12.37 -9.35
C LYS A 101 -1.46 11.17 -8.41
N ALA A 102 -0.33 10.56 -8.02
CA ALA A 102 -0.32 9.48 -7.03
C ALA A 102 -0.68 10.00 -5.62
N SER A 103 -0.21 11.19 -5.23
CA SER A 103 -0.56 11.79 -3.95
C SER A 103 -2.00 12.31 -3.92
N SER A 104 -2.53 12.88 -5.01
CA SER A 104 -3.95 13.27 -5.10
C SER A 104 -4.87 12.05 -5.08
N ALA A 105 -4.54 10.98 -5.80
CA ALA A 105 -5.28 9.72 -5.72
C ALA A 105 -5.24 9.12 -4.30
N ALA A 106 -4.10 9.23 -3.59
CA ALA A 106 -3.98 8.78 -2.21
C ALA A 106 -4.72 9.69 -1.21
N VAL A 107 -5.02 10.95 -1.56
CA VAL A 107 -5.87 11.85 -0.78
C VAL A 107 -7.35 11.54 -1.03
N GLU A 108 -7.74 11.23 -2.27
CA GLU A 108 -9.10 10.83 -2.64
C GLU A 108 -9.52 9.51 -2.00
N VAL A 109 -8.64 8.50 -1.99
CA VAL A 109 -8.92 7.22 -1.31
C VAL A 109 -9.08 7.43 0.21
N ARG A 110 -8.24 8.27 0.83
CA ARG A 110 -8.38 8.62 2.25
C ARG A 110 -9.62 9.47 2.55
N ALA A 111 -10.10 10.26 1.60
CA ALA A 111 -11.35 11.00 1.74
C ALA A 111 -12.56 10.05 1.70
N ALA A 112 -12.56 9.09 0.77
CA ALA A 112 -13.59 8.06 0.68
C ALA A 112 -13.64 7.16 1.93
N ASP A 113 -12.48 6.81 2.51
CA ASP A 113 -12.39 6.05 3.76
C ASP A 113 -12.92 6.83 4.97
N ARG A 114 -12.65 8.16 5.03
CA ARG A 114 -13.21 9.02 6.09
C ARG A 114 -14.71 9.20 5.96
N GLU A 115 -15.24 9.29 4.75
CA GLU A 115 -16.69 9.30 4.53
C GLU A 115 -17.34 7.97 4.88
N ALA A 116 -16.68 6.83 4.63
CA ALA A 116 -17.16 5.53 5.07
C ALA A 116 -17.13 5.39 6.60
N ALA A 117 -16.11 5.93 7.27
CA ALA A 117 -16.00 5.94 8.73
C ALA A 117 -17.01 6.90 9.40
N THR A 118 -17.31 8.05 8.79
CA THR A 118 -18.36 8.96 9.28
C THR A 118 -19.76 8.37 9.04
N ARG A 119 -20.01 7.74 7.87
CA ARG A 119 -21.27 7.02 7.63
C ARG A 119 -21.47 5.84 8.57
N SER A 120 -20.41 5.11 8.93
CA SER A 120 -20.53 3.99 9.89
C SER A 120 -20.78 4.47 11.31
N THR A 121 -20.16 5.56 11.75
CA THR A 121 -20.41 6.17 13.07
C THR A 121 -21.79 6.81 13.16
N GLU A 122 -22.27 7.48 12.11
CA GLU A 122 -23.65 7.98 12.03
C GLU A 122 -24.68 6.84 12.02
N ALA A 123 -24.41 5.75 11.28
CA ALA A 123 -25.27 4.58 11.29
C ALA A 123 -25.31 3.92 12.68
N ALA A 124 -24.18 3.88 13.38
CA ALA A 124 -24.10 3.40 14.76
C ALA A 124 -24.87 4.32 15.73
N ALA A 125 -24.77 5.65 15.56
CA ALA A 125 -25.54 6.62 16.34
C ALA A 125 -27.05 6.46 16.10
N ARG A 126 -27.49 6.38 14.83
CA ARG A 126 -28.89 6.12 14.47
C ARG A 126 -29.39 4.76 14.99
N ALA A 127 -28.55 3.73 14.99
CA ALA A 127 -28.88 2.43 15.56
C ALA A 127 -29.03 2.49 17.09
N SER A 128 -28.17 3.27 17.77
CA SER A 128 -28.28 3.52 19.21
C SER A 128 -29.53 4.33 19.56
N ASP A 129 -29.86 5.36 18.78
CA ASP A 129 -31.08 6.16 18.98
C ASP A 129 -32.34 5.35 18.69
N ALA A 130 -32.31 4.51 17.64
CA ALA A 130 -33.39 3.57 17.34
C ALA A 130 -33.55 2.52 18.44
N ALA A 131 -32.45 2.00 19.01
CA ALA A 131 -32.49 1.09 20.15
C ALA A 131 -33.01 1.77 21.43
N ALA A 132 -32.63 3.02 21.68
CA ALA A 132 -33.17 3.80 22.80
C ALA A 132 -34.66 4.10 22.63
N ASN A 133 -35.12 4.37 21.41
CA ASN A 133 -36.53 4.58 21.11
C ASN A 133 -37.34 3.27 21.14
N ALA A 134 -36.76 2.15 20.71
CA ALA A 134 -37.35 0.82 20.84
C ALA A 134 -37.46 0.43 22.33
N ALA A 135 -36.43 0.68 23.15
CA ALA A 135 -36.48 0.44 24.59
C ALA A 135 -37.54 1.33 25.29
N ARG A 136 -37.72 2.58 24.85
CA ARG A 136 -38.82 3.45 25.32
C ARG A 136 -40.19 2.95 24.84
N ALA A 137 -40.30 2.43 23.62
CA ALA A 137 -41.52 1.84 23.11
C ALA A 137 -41.88 0.55 23.86
N ASP A 138 -40.90 -0.30 24.17
CA ASP A 138 -41.08 -1.49 25.01
C ASP A 138 -41.44 -1.13 26.45
N ALA A 139 -40.88 -0.05 27.00
CA ALA A 139 -41.29 0.49 28.30
C ALA A 139 -42.73 1.04 28.30
N GLN A 140 -43.26 1.41 27.13
CA GLN A 140 -44.63 1.90 26.95
C GLN A 140 -45.61 0.78 26.53
N VAL A 141 -45.11 -0.41 26.18
CA VAL A 141 -45.88 -1.60 25.80
C VAL A 141 -45.90 -2.68 26.90
N ASN A 142 -45.07 -2.55 27.94
CA ASN A 142 -45.02 -3.44 29.11
C ASN A 142 -46.20 -3.29 30.11
N ASP A 143 -47.39 -2.92 29.64
CA ASP A 143 -48.65 -3.27 30.30
C ASP A 143 -49.20 -4.65 29.81
N GLY A 144 -48.40 -5.47 29.14
CA GLY A 144 -48.80 -6.81 28.69
C GLY A 144 -47.65 -7.82 28.54
N PRO A 145 -47.88 -9.14 28.71
CA PRO A 145 -46.82 -10.08 29.06
C PRO A 145 -45.96 -10.59 27.88
N ALA A 146 -44.64 -10.45 28.05
CA ALA A 146 -43.48 -11.19 27.55
C ALA A 146 -43.56 -12.04 26.25
N SER A 147 -42.70 -11.72 25.27
CA SER A 147 -42.19 -12.69 24.29
C SER A 147 -40.78 -12.32 23.80
N SER A 148 -39.79 -13.13 24.17
CA SER A 148 -38.36 -12.98 23.86
C SER A 148 -38.01 -13.48 22.44
N LYS A 149 -37.27 -12.69 21.66
CA LYS A 149 -36.55 -13.17 20.46
C LYS A 149 -35.10 -12.71 20.52
N ASP A 150 -34.24 -13.59 21.02
CA ASP A 150 -32.80 -13.41 21.07
C ASP A 150 -32.16 -14.12 19.85
N HIS A 151 -31.52 -13.36 18.96
CA HIS A 151 -30.78 -13.90 17.81
C HIS A 151 -29.28 -13.92 18.16
N THR A 152 -28.82 -15.03 18.73
CA THR A 152 -27.40 -15.22 19.10
C THR A 152 -26.50 -15.33 17.86
N ARG A 153 -25.50 -14.46 17.75
CA ARG A 153 -24.36 -14.57 16.81
C ARG A 153 -23.70 -15.94 16.93
N ARG A 154 -23.62 -16.70 15.84
CA ARG A 154 -22.82 -17.94 15.78
C ARG A 154 -21.33 -17.56 15.82
N VAL A 155 -20.70 -17.77 16.97
CA VAL A 155 -19.24 -17.73 17.13
C VAL A 155 -18.62 -18.84 16.28
N ALA A 156 -17.56 -18.54 15.51
CA ALA A 156 -16.87 -19.50 14.66
C ALA A 156 -15.96 -20.42 15.51
N GLY A 157 -15.85 -21.69 15.12
CA GLY A 157 -15.27 -22.73 15.96
C GLY A 157 -13.73 -22.64 16.01
N PRO A 158 -13.08 -23.22 17.04
CA PRO A 158 -11.63 -23.14 17.21
C PRO A 158 -10.83 -23.66 16.01
N TRP A 159 -11.42 -24.54 15.19
CA TRP A 159 -10.74 -25.20 14.05
C TRP A 159 -10.77 -24.34 12.78
N SER A 160 -11.80 -23.49 12.62
CA SER A 160 -11.87 -22.50 11.53
C SER A 160 -10.91 -21.32 11.66
N SER A 161 -10.41 -21.05 12.88
CA SER A 161 -9.51 -19.91 13.18
C SER A 161 -8.01 -20.27 13.13
N PHE A 162 -7.66 -21.53 12.89
CA PHE A 162 -6.26 -21.95 12.77
C PHE A 162 -5.62 -21.33 11.52
N PRO A 163 -4.41 -20.71 11.58
CA PRO A 163 -3.79 -19.95 10.49
C PRO A 163 -3.23 -20.86 9.37
N TYR A 164 -4.11 -21.67 8.80
CA TYR A 164 -3.81 -22.68 7.80
C TYR A 164 -3.22 -22.09 6.51
N GLY A 165 -3.57 -20.86 6.15
CA GLY A 165 -2.99 -20.18 4.99
C GLY A 165 -1.46 -20.08 5.06
N TRP A 166 -0.91 -19.79 6.24
CA TRP A 166 0.54 -19.72 6.43
C TRP A 166 1.22 -21.09 6.36
N LEU A 167 0.57 -22.12 6.92
CA LEU A 167 1.04 -23.50 6.82
C LEU A 167 1.09 -23.98 5.35
N THR A 168 0.07 -23.64 4.56
CA THR A 168 0.03 -24.01 3.13
C THR A 168 1.14 -23.36 2.31
N VAL A 169 1.45 -22.09 2.59
CA VAL A 169 2.55 -21.38 1.92
C VAL A 169 3.90 -21.99 2.29
N LEU A 170 4.13 -22.26 3.57
CA LEU A 170 5.37 -22.90 4.04
C LEU A 170 5.55 -24.28 3.40
N LEU A 171 4.49 -25.10 3.40
CA LEU A 171 4.53 -26.45 2.82
C LEU A 171 4.74 -26.40 1.30
N PHE A 172 4.18 -25.41 0.60
CA PHE A 172 4.42 -25.18 -0.83
C PHE A 172 5.89 -24.88 -1.15
N PHE A 173 6.54 -23.99 -0.39
CA PHE A 173 7.95 -23.67 -0.60
C PHE A 173 8.87 -24.86 -0.26
N VAL A 174 8.57 -25.62 0.80
CA VAL A 174 9.32 -26.83 1.16
C VAL A 174 9.17 -27.92 0.09
N PHE A 175 7.94 -28.21 -0.37
CA PHE A 175 7.72 -29.24 -1.39
C PHE A 175 8.27 -28.85 -2.76
N GLY A 176 8.17 -27.57 -3.14
CA GLY A 176 8.74 -27.06 -4.39
C GLY A 176 10.27 -27.14 -4.44
N TYR A 177 10.93 -27.10 -3.29
CA TYR A 177 12.39 -27.23 -3.19
C TYR A 177 12.86 -28.70 -3.28
N LEU A 178 12.07 -29.67 -2.79
CA LEU A 178 12.44 -31.09 -2.79
C LEU A 178 11.95 -31.88 -4.01
N SER A 179 10.76 -31.56 -4.54
CA SER A 179 10.07 -32.36 -5.56
C SER A 179 9.69 -31.43 -6.70
N ARG A 180 10.42 -31.52 -7.83
CA ARG A 180 10.24 -30.71 -9.05
C ARG A 180 8.80 -30.17 -9.19
N TRP A 181 8.71 -28.85 -9.29
CA TRP A 181 7.57 -27.91 -9.39
C TRP A 181 6.23 -28.37 -10.00
N SER A 182 6.14 -29.55 -10.63
CA SER A 182 4.92 -30.09 -11.23
C SER A 182 3.89 -30.59 -10.22
N THR A 183 4.30 -31.14 -9.07
CA THR A 183 3.37 -31.69 -8.06
C THR A 183 2.87 -30.66 -7.05
N ALA A 184 3.44 -29.45 -7.05
CA ALA A 184 3.13 -28.41 -6.06
C ALA A 184 1.67 -27.92 -6.12
N TRP A 185 0.98 -28.14 -7.25
CA TRP A 185 -0.43 -27.77 -7.40
C TRP A 185 -1.38 -28.64 -6.56
N LEU A 186 -0.97 -29.86 -6.15
CA LEU A 186 -1.76 -30.73 -5.27
C LEU A 186 -1.95 -30.13 -3.87
N ILE A 187 -1.05 -29.25 -3.43
CA ILE A 187 -1.13 -28.56 -2.13
C ILE A 187 -2.29 -27.54 -2.13
N PHE A 188 -2.51 -26.87 -3.27
CA PHE A 188 -3.65 -25.96 -3.42
C PHE A 188 -4.99 -26.70 -3.48
N LEU A 189 -5.00 -27.94 -3.99
CA LEU A 189 -6.18 -28.80 -3.98
C LEU A 189 -6.56 -29.27 -2.55
N ALA A 190 -5.62 -29.25 -1.60
CA ALA A 190 -5.89 -29.60 -0.21
C ALA A 190 -6.69 -28.53 0.55
N ILE A 191 -6.70 -27.27 0.07
CA ILE A 191 -7.41 -26.14 0.71
C ILE A 191 -8.93 -26.36 0.80
N PRO A 192 -9.64 -26.70 -0.29
CA PRO A 192 -11.08 -26.99 -0.22
C PRO A 192 -11.39 -28.22 0.65
N LEU A 193 -10.52 -29.24 0.61
CA LEU A 193 -10.68 -30.45 1.41
C LEU A 193 -10.53 -30.14 2.92
N TYR A 194 -9.51 -29.36 3.30
CA TYR A 194 -9.30 -28.91 4.68
C TYR A 194 -10.49 -28.11 5.21
N ARG A 195 -11.01 -27.17 4.40
CA ARG A 195 -12.12 -26.33 4.83
C ARG A 195 -13.42 -27.11 4.98
N TRP A 196 -13.64 -28.11 4.13
CA TRP A 196 -14.77 -29.03 4.25
C TRP A 196 -14.69 -29.89 5.51
N VAL A 197 -13.52 -30.49 5.79
CA VAL A 197 -13.30 -31.29 7.01
C VAL A 197 -13.41 -30.43 8.28
N ALA A 198 -12.86 -29.21 8.28
CA ALA A 198 -12.98 -28.29 9.40
C ALA A 198 -14.44 -27.92 9.69
N GLY A 199 -15.26 -27.71 8.65
CA GLY A 199 -16.69 -27.46 8.81
C GLY A 199 -17.46 -28.62 9.46
N ILE A 200 -17.11 -29.87 9.11
CA ILE A 200 -17.72 -31.06 9.73
C ILE A 200 -17.32 -31.19 11.20
N LEU A 201 -16.05 -30.94 11.54
CA LEU A 201 -15.55 -31.03 12.91
C LEU A 201 -16.06 -29.90 13.81
N ASP A 202 -16.20 -28.70 13.28
CA ASP A 202 -16.77 -27.57 14.03
C ASP A 202 -18.25 -27.83 14.38
N GLU A 203 -19.03 -28.44 13.49
CA GLU A 203 -20.43 -28.81 13.76
C GLU A 203 -20.55 -29.80 14.95
N GLU A 204 -19.63 -30.78 15.04
CA GLU A 204 -19.58 -31.70 16.18
C GLU A 204 -19.09 -31.03 17.48
N TYR A 205 -18.14 -30.09 17.37
CA TYR A 205 -17.65 -29.33 18.51
C TYR A 205 -18.78 -28.48 19.13
N PHE A 206 -19.52 -27.75 18.30
CA PHE A 206 -20.63 -26.91 18.75
C PHE A 206 -21.76 -27.72 19.37
N ARG A 207 -22.08 -28.89 18.81
CA ARG A 207 -23.09 -29.80 19.37
C ARG A 207 -22.71 -30.29 20.76
N ARG A 208 -21.43 -30.56 21.02
CA ARG A 208 -20.95 -30.95 22.36
C ARG A 208 -20.92 -29.79 23.34
N GLN A 209 -20.62 -28.58 22.86
CA GLN A 209 -20.58 -27.40 23.71
C GLN A 209 -21.99 -26.97 24.14
N SER A 210 -22.94 -26.91 23.21
CA SER A 210 -24.34 -26.61 23.54
C SER A 210 -24.95 -27.62 24.54
N ALA A 211 -24.59 -28.90 24.43
CA ALA A 211 -25.02 -29.91 25.39
C ALA A 211 -24.43 -29.71 26.81
N ARG A 212 -23.19 -29.20 26.92
CA ARG A 212 -22.59 -28.88 28.22
C ARG A 212 -23.18 -27.61 28.82
N ASP A 213 -23.41 -26.59 28.02
CA ASP A 213 -23.95 -25.31 28.50
C ASP A 213 -25.38 -25.52 29.06
N VAL A 214 -26.23 -26.27 28.34
CA VAL A 214 -27.56 -26.64 28.83
C VAL A 214 -27.48 -27.44 30.13
N SER A 215 -26.58 -28.41 30.22
CA SER A 215 -26.37 -29.18 31.46
C SER A 215 -25.87 -28.32 32.62
N SER A 216 -25.09 -27.27 32.36
CA SER A 216 -24.60 -26.34 33.39
C SER A 216 -25.71 -25.41 33.87
N ASP A 217 -26.54 -24.91 32.96
CA ASP A 217 -27.69 -24.06 33.30
C ASP A 217 -28.76 -24.83 34.09
N ASP A 218 -28.99 -26.10 33.75
CA ASP A 218 -29.93 -26.96 34.48
C ASP A 218 -29.44 -27.27 35.91
N VAL A 219 -28.12 -27.46 36.09
CA VAL A 219 -27.50 -27.61 37.40
C VAL A 219 -27.60 -26.30 38.21
N ALA A 220 -27.33 -25.15 37.58
CA ALA A 220 -27.46 -23.85 38.23
C ALA A 220 -28.90 -23.54 38.67
N ARG A 221 -29.89 -23.82 37.81
CA ARG A 221 -31.32 -23.67 38.16
C ARG A 221 -31.76 -24.61 39.27
N SER A 222 -31.20 -25.81 39.33
CA SER A 222 -31.51 -26.77 40.40
C SER A 222 -30.96 -26.27 41.74
N ALA A 223 -29.73 -25.76 41.77
CA ALA A 223 -29.13 -25.18 42.97
C ALA A 223 -29.90 -23.94 43.47
N GLU A 224 -30.31 -23.05 42.56
CA GLU A 224 -31.06 -21.84 42.93
C GLU A 224 -32.49 -22.14 43.42
N ARG A 225 -33.10 -23.22 42.92
CA ARG A 225 -34.40 -23.70 43.40
C ARG A 225 -34.31 -24.27 44.83
N ASP A 226 -33.22 -24.96 45.16
CA ASP A 226 -33.01 -25.52 46.50
C ASP A 226 -32.76 -24.41 47.54
N ASP A 227 -32.02 -23.36 47.19
CA ASP A 227 -31.80 -22.18 48.05
C ASP A 227 -33.09 -21.37 48.30
N ALA A 228 -33.95 -21.22 47.29
CA ALA A 228 -35.24 -20.55 47.42
C ALA A 228 -36.19 -21.31 48.37
N THR A 229 -36.11 -22.63 48.37
CA THR A 229 -36.94 -23.48 49.24
C THR A 229 -36.51 -23.37 50.70
N TYR A 230 -35.20 -23.21 50.97
CA TYR A 230 -34.68 -22.97 52.32
C TYR A 230 -35.08 -21.60 52.89
N ASN A 231 -35.06 -20.54 52.07
CA ASN A 231 -35.41 -19.18 52.53
C ASN A 231 -36.91 -18.97 52.80
N THR A 232 -37.78 -19.78 52.21
CA THR A 232 -39.24 -19.66 52.41
C THR A 232 -39.69 -20.25 53.74
N GLU A 233 -38.93 -21.16 54.34
CA GLU A 233 -39.27 -21.78 55.63
C GLU A 233 -38.75 -20.98 56.84
N HIS A 234 -37.90 -19.98 56.64
CA HIS A 234 -37.23 -19.27 57.74
C HIS A 234 -37.70 -17.83 58.01
N THR A 235 -38.72 -17.31 57.31
CA THR A 235 -39.19 -15.91 57.45
C THR A 235 -40.49 -15.69 58.22
N ASP A 236 -41.15 -16.74 58.73
CA ASP A 236 -42.38 -16.61 59.54
C ASP A 236 -42.09 -16.43 61.05
N VAL A 237 -41.35 -15.38 61.43
CA VAL A 237 -41.43 -14.81 62.79
C VAL A 237 -41.22 -13.28 62.71
N ALA A 238 -42.30 -12.55 62.44
CA ALA A 238 -42.39 -11.12 62.72
C ALA A 238 -43.03 -10.90 64.11
N PRO A 239 -42.44 -10.07 65.00
CA PRO A 239 -43.07 -9.72 66.26
C PRO A 239 -43.90 -8.45 66.06
N ASP A 240 -45.22 -8.54 66.18
CA ASP A 240 -46.06 -7.35 66.33
C ASP A 240 -47.06 -7.55 67.46
N GLY A 241 -46.94 -6.67 68.46
CA GLY A 241 -47.83 -6.57 69.58
C GLY A 241 -48.94 -5.57 69.32
N LEU A 242 -50.10 -5.80 69.93
CA LEU A 242 -51.06 -4.77 70.38
C LEU A 242 -52.33 -5.46 70.92
N GLU A 243 -52.57 -5.38 72.23
CA GLU A 243 -53.90 -5.23 72.87
C GLU A 243 -53.65 -4.61 74.26
N ALA A 244 -53.92 -3.31 74.46
CA ALA A 244 -55.21 -2.70 74.84
C ALA A 244 -55.51 -2.77 76.35
N THR A 245 -55.71 -1.61 76.98
CA THR A 245 -56.81 -1.36 77.93
C THR A 245 -56.96 0.14 78.24
N PRO A 246 -58.19 0.66 78.42
CA PRO A 246 -58.47 2.07 78.66
C PRO A 246 -58.72 2.34 80.16
N GLN A 247 -58.50 3.58 80.63
CA GLN A 247 -59.41 4.31 81.53
C GLN A 247 -58.88 5.69 81.95
N ASN A 248 -59.84 6.51 82.35
CA ASN A 248 -59.78 7.71 83.19
C ASN A 248 -59.61 9.05 82.44
N GLU A 249 -60.69 9.77 82.12
CA GLU A 249 -61.37 10.69 83.05
C GLU A 249 -60.38 11.67 83.70
N GLU A 250 -60.39 12.92 83.22
CA GLU A 250 -60.83 14.09 84.00
C GLU A 250 -60.18 15.37 83.48
N ARG A 251 -61.06 16.33 83.14
CA ARG A 251 -60.98 17.76 83.45
C ARG A 251 -59.84 18.57 82.79
N GLU A 252 -60.10 19.55 81.94
CA GLU A 252 -60.91 20.77 82.12
C GLU A 252 -59.96 21.96 81.95
N CYS A 253 -60.25 22.82 80.97
CA CYS A 253 -59.93 24.26 80.93
C CYS A 253 -58.43 24.66 80.88
N ARG A 254 -58.00 25.69 80.15
CA ARG A 254 -58.70 26.83 79.53
C ARG A 254 -57.62 27.69 78.84
N VAL A 255 -57.97 28.15 77.64
CA VAL A 255 -57.62 29.42 76.95
C VAL A 255 -56.15 29.80 76.84
#